data_AF-A0A9P7NZ46-F1
#
_entry.id   AF-A0A9P7NZ46-F1
#
_cell.length_a   1.000
_cell.length_b   1.000
_cell.length_c   1.000
_cell.angle_alpha   90.00
_cell.angle_beta   90.00
_cell.angle_gamma   90.00
#
_symmetry.space_group_name_H-M   'P 1'
#
loop_
_entity.id
_entity.type
_entity.pdbx_description
1 polymer ?
#
loop_
_entity_poly.entity_id
_entity_poly.type
_entity_poly.pdbx_seq_one_letter_code
_entity_poly.pdbx_strand_id
1 'polypeptide(L)'
;MAAEQRKLLEQLMGNQSTSRAAQLSLNDPKVCRSYLVGTCPHDLFTNTKQDLGQCPKVHSEPLKTEYEALPDRERQRYGFDYDYMRDLQKYIDDCNRRIEAAQKRLEKTPDEIRQTNVL
;
A
#
# COMPACT_ATOMS: atom_id res chain seq x y z
N MET A 1 -26.61 19.40 -13.00
CA MET A 1 -25.67 20.54 -12.99
C MET A 1 -25.30 20.99 -11.56
N ALA A 2 -26.24 21.20 -10.63
CA ALA A 2 -25.90 21.58 -9.25
C ALA A 2 -25.19 20.48 -8.42
N ALA A 3 -25.46 19.19 -8.71
CA ALA A 3 -24.82 18.06 -8.03
C ALA A 3 -23.33 17.89 -8.41
N GLU A 4 -22.98 18.16 -9.67
CA GLU A 4 -21.60 18.13 -10.17
C GLU A 4 -20.75 19.24 -9.55
N GLN A 5 -21.30 20.46 -9.46
CA GLN A 5 -20.63 21.58 -8.78
C GLN A 5 -20.48 21.35 -7.27
N ARG A 6 -21.43 20.68 -6.61
CA ARG A 6 -21.29 20.26 -5.20
C ARG A 6 -20.16 19.26 -5.01
N LYS A 7 -20.05 18.25 -5.88
CA LYS A 7 -18.99 17.25 -5.82
C LYS A 7 -17.61 17.86 -6.04
N LEU A 8 -17.51 18.83 -6.97
CA LEU A 8 -16.29 19.59 -7.21
C LEU A 8 -15.94 20.51 -6.03
N LEU A 9 -16.93 21.15 -5.40
CA LEU A 9 -16.75 21.94 -4.18
C LEU A 9 -16.35 21.08 -2.98
N GLU A 10 -16.87 19.87 -2.83
CA GLU A 10 -16.43 18.91 -1.80
C GLU A 10 -15.00 18.44 -2.02
N GLN A 11 -14.58 18.31 -3.29
CA GLN A 11 -13.21 17.98 -3.66
C GLN A 11 -12.24 19.15 -3.47
N LEU A 12 -12.69 20.40 -3.64
CA LEU A 12 -11.91 21.64 -3.43
C LEU A 12 -11.88 22.10 -1.96
N MET A 13 -12.94 21.84 -1.19
CA MET A 13 -13.04 22.17 0.24
C MET A 13 -12.53 21.04 1.15
N GLY A 14 -11.86 20.04 0.57
CA GLY A 14 -11.16 18.98 1.28
C GLY A 14 -12.05 18.26 2.29
N ASN A 15 -12.85 17.29 1.82
CA ASN A 15 -13.39 16.18 2.60
C ASN A 15 -13.48 16.47 4.13
N GLN A 16 -14.48 17.25 4.56
CA GLN A 16 -14.76 17.53 5.97
C GLN A 16 -15.20 16.28 6.78
N SER A 17 -14.89 15.08 6.30
CA SER A 17 -14.80 13.88 7.14
C SER A 17 -13.55 13.87 8.03
N THR A 18 -12.73 14.92 7.99
CA THR A 18 -11.59 15.13 8.91
C THR A 18 -12.00 15.52 10.33
N SER A 19 -13.29 15.81 10.60
CA SER A 19 -13.76 16.19 11.95
C SER A 19 -13.75 15.05 12.98
N ARG A 20 -13.46 13.80 12.57
CA ARG A 20 -13.17 12.69 13.50
C ARG A 20 -11.67 12.40 13.65
N ALA A 21 -10.79 13.10 12.92
CA ALA A 21 -9.38 13.19 13.27
C ALA A 21 -9.25 14.15 14.46
N ALA A 22 -9.77 13.74 15.61
CA ALA A 22 -9.27 14.23 16.88
C ALA A 22 -7.76 13.96 16.87
N GLN A 23 -6.96 15.01 16.66
CA GLN A 23 -5.49 15.07 16.69
C GLN A 23 -4.81 13.72 16.92
N LEU A 24 -4.74 12.87 15.88
CA LEU A 24 -4.02 11.61 15.95
C LEU A 24 -2.53 11.96 15.98
N SER A 25 -1.79 11.38 16.91
CA SER A 25 -0.34 11.54 16.97
C SER A 25 0.34 10.56 16.00
N LEU A 26 1.59 10.86 15.63
CA LEU A 26 2.44 9.98 14.81
C LEU A 26 2.53 8.54 15.35
N ASN A 27 2.43 8.36 16.67
CA ASN A 27 2.50 7.06 17.34
C ASN A 27 1.18 6.31 17.44
N ASP A 28 0.07 6.89 16.98
CA ASP A 28 -1.22 6.22 17.09
C ASP A 28 -1.23 4.94 16.22
N PRO A 29 -1.57 3.77 16.79
CA PRO A 29 -1.57 2.50 16.06
C PRO A 29 -2.60 2.44 14.92
N LYS A 30 -3.53 3.39 14.83
CA LYS A 30 -4.47 3.52 13.72
C LYS A 30 -3.83 4.19 12.51
N VAL A 31 -2.73 4.92 12.66
CA VAL A 31 -2.05 5.59 11.55
C VAL A 31 -1.25 4.57 10.74
N CYS A 32 -1.31 4.70 9.41
CA CYS A 32 -0.58 3.83 8.51
C CYS A 32 0.90 4.20 8.46
N ARG A 33 1.75 3.41 9.10
CA ARG A 33 3.20 3.63 9.08
C ARG A 33 3.78 3.53 7.66
N SER A 34 3.27 2.61 6.85
CA SER A 34 3.67 2.46 5.44
C SER A 34 3.37 3.71 4.59
N TYR A 35 2.31 4.45 4.93
CA TYR A 35 1.98 5.72 4.29
C TYR A 35 2.88 6.87 4.78
N LEU A 36 3.21 6.90 6.07
CA LEU A 36 4.09 7.93 6.64
C LEU A 36 5.53 7.81 6.11
N VAL A 37 6.06 6.60 6.04
CA VAL A 37 7.45 6.34 5.62
C VAL A 37 7.62 6.43 4.10
N GLY A 38 6.63 6.00 3.34
CA GLY A 38 6.72 5.91 1.89
C GLY A 38 5.35 5.81 1.23
N THR A 39 5.14 4.73 0.49
CA THR A 39 3.89 4.49 -0.24
C THR A 39 3.21 3.27 0.33
N CYS A 40 1.97 3.43 0.79
CA CYS A 40 1.17 2.29 1.24
C CYS A 40 0.82 1.39 0.04
N PRO A 41 1.02 0.06 0.12
CA PRO A 41 0.64 -0.87 -0.94
C PRO A 41 -0.86 -0.82 -1.28
N HIS A 42 -1.73 -0.56 -0.30
CA HIS A 42 -3.17 -0.42 -0.53
C HIS A 42 -3.49 0.72 -1.50
N ASP A 43 -2.83 1.88 -1.35
CA ASP A 43 -3.03 3.01 -2.26
C ASP A 43 -2.43 2.73 -3.63
N LEU A 44 -1.23 2.12 -3.67
CA LEU A 44 -0.50 1.85 -4.90
C LEU A 44 -1.26 0.92 -5.86
N PHE A 45 -1.96 -0.09 -5.33
CA PHE A 45 -2.65 -1.10 -6.13
C PHE A 45 -4.16 -0.84 -6.29
N THR A 46 -4.66 0.30 -5.82
CA THR A 46 -6.07 0.70 -6.01
C THR A 46 -6.43 0.68 -7.49
N ASN A 47 -7.60 0.12 -7.84
CA ASN A 47 -8.10 -0.02 -9.23
C ASN A 47 -7.24 -0.91 -10.14
N THR A 48 -6.36 -1.75 -9.58
CA THR A 48 -5.62 -2.75 -10.36
C THR A 48 -6.25 -4.13 -10.22
N LYS A 49 -5.79 -5.11 -11.02
CA LYS A 49 -6.21 -6.52 -10.84
C LYS A 49 -5.73 -7.12 -9.51
N GLN A 50 -4.81 -6.46 -8.80
CA GLN A 50 -4.27 -6.88 -7.51
C GLN A 50 -4.70 -5.93 -6.39
N ASP A 51 -5.86 -5.31 -6.52
CA ASP A 51 -6.40 -4.39 -5.51
C ASP A 51 -6.52 -5.09 -4.15
N LEU A 52 -5.87 -4.50 -3.15
CA LEU A 52 -5.86 -4.97 -1.77
C LEU A 52 -7.06 -4.43 -0.96
N GLY A 53 -7.89 -3.60 -1.57
CA GLY A 53 -8.98 -2.86 -0.94
C GLY A 53 -8.48 -1.64 -0.17
N GLN A 54 -9.44 -0.92 0.42
CA GLN A 54 -9.15 0.28 1.22
C GLN A 54 -8.22 -0.06 2.40
N CYS A 55 -7.22 0.81 2.64
CA CYS A 55 -6.31 0.62 3.75
C CYS A 55 -7.09 0.58 5.09
N PRO A 56 -6.84 -0.42 5.96
CA PRO A 56 -7.49 -0.51 7.28
C PRO A 56 -6.94 0.53 8.28
N LYS A 57 -5.89 1.26 7.90
CA LYS A 57 -5.23 2.30 8.69
C LYS A 57 -5.49 3.68 8.09
N VAL A 58 -5.37 4.71 8.92
CA VAL A 58 -5.59 6.09 8.53
C VAL A 58 -4.39 6.63 7.76
N HIS A 59 -4.63 7.11 6.54
CA HIS A 59 -3.67 7.89 5.75
C HIS A 59 -3.91 9.37 6.05
N SER A 60 -2.90 10.04 6.61
CA SER A 60 -2.97 11.43 7.02
C SER A 60 -1.79 12.18 6.42
N GLU A 61 -2.07 13.03 5.44
CA GLU A 61 -1.05 13.85 4.78
C GLU A 61 -0.32 14.81 5.75
N PRO A 62 -1.01 15.48 6.69
CA PRO A 62 -0.32 16.33 7.67
C PRO A 62 0.70 15.56 8.51
N LEU A 63 0.37 14.33 8.93
CA LEU A 63 1.29 13.50 9.71
C LEU A 63 2.46 12.99 8.86
N LYS A 64 2.26 12.76 7.57
CA LYS A 64 3.33 12.39 6.65
C LYS A 64 4.34 13.52 6.53
N THR A 65 3.87 14.75 6.28
CA THR A 65 4.74 15.94 6.24
C THR A 65 5.45 16.17 7.57
N GLU A 66 4.77 15.96 8.70
CA GLU A 66 5.38 16.04 10.03
C GLU A 66 6.51 15.02 10.18
N TYR A 67 6.28 13.75 9.81
CA TYR A 67 7.29 12.69 9.87
C TYR A 67 8.49 12.98 8.96
N GLU A 68 8.25 13.46 7.74
CA GLU A 68 9.30 13.80 6.78
C GLU A 68 10.14 15.01 7.22
N ALA A 69 9.56 15.93 7.99
CA ALA A 69 10.26 17.08 8.56
C ALA A 69 11.14 16.72 9.78
N LEU A 70 10.97 15.53 10.38
CA LEU A 70 11.77 15.11 11.53
C LEU A 70 13.23 14.83 11.15
N PRO A 71 14.20 15.14 12.03
CA PRO A 71 15.59 14.72 11.84
C PRO A 71 15.73 13.20 11.72
N ASP A 72 16.69 12.72 10.94
CA ASP A 72 16.95 11.28 10.72
C ASP A 72 17.07 10.48 12.03
N ARG A 73 17.74 11.06 13.04
CA ARG A 73 17.88 10.42 14.35
C ARG A 73 16.53 10.19 15.03
N GLU A 74 15.59 11.12 14.89
CA GLU A 74 14.25 10.97 15.49
C GLU A 74 13.42 9.97 14.70
N ARG A 75 13.47 9.99 13.36
CA ARG A 75 12.82 8.98 12.50
C ARG A 75 13.28 7.56 12.83
N GLN A 76 14.59 7.37 13.02
CA GLN A 76 15.16 6.10 13.46
C GLN A 76 14.68 5.66 14.85
N ARG A 77 14.42 6.60 15.77
CA ARG A 77 13.86 6.27 17.11
C ARG A 77 12.43 5.79 17.04
N TYR A 78 11.63 6.27 16.10
CA TYR A 78 10.28 5.76 15.86
C TYR A 78 10.28 4.35 15.29
N GLY A 79 11.30 4.00 14.49
CA GLY A 79 11.45 2.66 13.93
C GLY A 79 10.39 2.31 12.86
N PHE A 80 9.67 3.30 12.34
CA PHE A 80 8.61 3.07 11.35
C PHE A 80 9.15 2.46 10.05
N ASP A 81 10.41 2.75 9.70
CA ASP A 81 11.06 2.16 8.53
C ASP A 81 11.17 0.62 8.65
N TYR A 82 11.44 0.11 9.86
CA TYR A 82 11.49 -1.33 10.10
C TYR A 82 10.10 -1.99 9.97
N ASP A 83 9.09 -1.34 10.53
CA ASP A 83 7.70 -1.79 10.37
C ASP A 83 7.27 -1.79 8.89
N TYR A 84 7.68 -0.75 8.14
CA TYR A 84 7.42 -0.64 6.72
C TYR A 84 8.11 -1.76 5.91
N MET A 85 9.40 -2.01 6.16
CA MET A 85 10.13 -3.12 5.52
C MET A 85 9.50 -4.48 5.83
N ARG A 86 9.10 -4.70 7.08
CA ARG A 86 8.44 -5.94 7.49
C ARG A 86 7.07 -6.12 6.82
N ASP A 87 6.33 -5.04 6.62
CA ASP A 87 5.05 -5.08 5.92
C ASP A 87 5.25 -5.37 4.42
N LEU A 88 6.20 -4.69 3.77
CA LEU A 88 6.57 -4.95 2.38
C LEU A 88 7.02 -6.40 2.14
N GLN A 89 7.77 -6.99 3.07
CA GLN A 89 8.22 -8.37 2.94
C GLN A 89 7.06 -9.35 2.76
N LYS A 90 5.92 -9.13 3.42
CA LYS A 90 4.73 -10.01 3.26
C LYS A 90 4.20 -9.99 1.84
N TYR A 91 4.16 -8.82 1.22
CA TYR A 91 3.70 -8.66 -0.16
C TYR A 91 4.71 -9.25 -1.15
N ILE A 92 6.01 -9.10 -0.88
CA ILE A 92 7.07 -9.73 -1.67
C ILE A 92 6.94 -11.25 -1.62
N ASP A 93 6.72 -11.82 -0.44
CA ASP A 93 6.56 -13.27 -0.27
C ASP A 93 5.32 -13.81 -0.99
N ASP A 94 4.19 -13.08 -0.95
CA ASP A 94 2.99 -13.46 -1.71
C ASP A 94 3.23 -13.40 -3.23
N CYS A 95 3.91 -12.35 -3.71
CA CYS A 95 4.33 -12.24 -5.10
C CYS A 95 5.23 -13.40 -5.52
N ASN A 96 6.23 -13.76 -4.71
CA ASN A 96 7.12 -14.89 -4.98
C ASN A 96 6.34 -16.21 -5.09
N ARG A 97 5.43 -16.49 -4.15
CA ARG A 97 4.57 -17.69 -4.21
C ARG A 97 3.72 -17.75 -5.47
N ARG A 98 3.18 -16.60 -5.90
CA ARG A 98 2.39 -16.51 -7.14
C ARG A 98 3.24 -16.72 -8.38
N ILE A 99 4.47 -16.21 -8.39
CA ILE A 99 5.45 -16.44 -9.44
C ILE A 99 5.80 -17.93 -9.53
N GLU A 100 6.13 -18.57 -8.41
CA GLU A 100 6.43 -20.02 -8.37
C GLU A 100 5.25 -20.86 -8.87
N ALA A 101 4.03 -20.55 -8.43
CA ALA A 101 2.83 -21.23 -8.90
C ALA A 101 2.57 -21.03 -10.39
N ALA A 102 2.88 -19.84 -10.93
CA ALA A 102 2.78 -19.57 -12.36
C ALA A 102 3.85 -20.30 -13.16
N GLN A 103 5.10 -20.30 -12.68
CA GLN A 103 6.20 -21.05 -13.28
C GLN A 103 5.89 -22.54 -13.34
N LYS A 104 5.39 -23.14 -12.26
CA LYS A 104 4.97 -24.55 -12.23
C LYS A 104 3.85 -24.90 -13.22
N ARG A 105 2.97 -23.93 -13.55
CA ARG A 105 1.96 -24.12 -14.60
C ARG A 105 2.54 -24.02 -16.02
N LEU A 106 3.66 -23.31 -16.18
CA LEU A 106 4.38 -23.16 -17.44
C LEU A 106 5.39 -24.28 -17.67
N GLU A 107 5.82 -24.98 -16.62
CA GLU A 107 6.63 -26.20 -16.74
C GLU A 107 5.85 -27.22 -17.58
N LYS A 108 6.39 -27.50 -18.77
CA LYS A 108 5.84 -28.51 -19.67
C LYS A 108 5.74 -29.83 -18.93
N THR A 109 4.60 -30.49 -19.07
CA THR A 109 4.48 -31.85 -18.57
C THR A 109 5.51 -32.76 -19.26
N PRO A 110 5.97 -33.84 -18.62
CA PRO A 110 6.91 -34.79 -19.22
C PRO A 110 6.43 -35.30 -20.60
N ASP A 111 5.12 -35.42 -20.78
CA ASP A 111 4.51 -35.83 -22.05
C ASP A 111 4.57 -34.74 -23.13
N GLU A 112 4.41 -33.46 -22.79
CA GLU A 112 4.60 -32.33 -23.73
C GLU A 112 6.08 -32.14 -24.11
N ILE A 113 7.02 -32.41 -23.18
CA ILE A 113 8.46 -32.43 -23.46
C ILE A 113 8.79 -33.57 -24.44
N ARG A 114 8.24 -34.77 -24.20
CA ARG A 114 8.42 -35.92 -25.10
C ARG A 114 7.85 -35.65 -26.50
N GLN A 115 6.69 -35.04 -26.62
CA GLN A 115 6.13 -34.66 -27.93
C GLN A 115 6.95 -33.58 -28.65
N THR A 116 7.57 -32.64 -27.90
CA THR A 116 8.39 -31.58 -28.51
C THR A 116 9.77 -32.10 -28.97
N ASN A 117 10.34 -33.12 -28.30
CA ASN A 117 11.68 -33.65 -28.58
C ASN A 117 11.72 -34.79 -29.63
N VAL A 118 10.59 -35.13 -30.26
CA VAL A 118 10.49 -36.18 -31.29
C VAL A 118 10.47 -35.59 -32.72
N LEU A 119 10.77 -34.30 -32.86
CA LEU A 119 11.12 -33.63 -34.12
C LEU A 119 12.63 -33.40 -34.19
#